data_AF-A0A9X2J0G3-F1
#
_entry.id   AF-A0A9X2J0G3-F1
#
_cell.length_a   1.000
_cell.length_b   1.000
_cell.length_c   1.000
_cell.angle_alpha   90.00
_cell.angle_beta   90.00
_cell.angle_gamma   90.00
#
_symmetry.space_group_name_H-M   'P 1'
#
loop_
_entity.id
_entity.type
_entity.pdbx_description
1 polymer ?
#
loop_
_entity_poly.entity_id
_entity_poly.type
_entity_poly.pdbx_seq_one_letter_code
_entity_poly.pdbx_strand_id
1 'polypeptide(L)'
;MTAVADEEVLRAAELDLSVDDLVAMEPLVADTESHAGPVIRILKGAPTDDEIAALVCVLAAAAASTAGTSAPKGPADLWGRPTFMHRGTTPFSPYAFPYLSHLRD
;
A
#
# COMPACT_ATOMS: atom_id res chain seq x y z
N MET A 1 -41.78 -5.55 -1.97
CA MET A 1 -41.14 -4.22 -2.07
C MET A 1 -40.04 -4.15 -1.01
N THR A 2 -39.03 -5.02 -1.08
CA THR A 2 -38.09 -5.22 0.04
C THR A 2 -36.66 -5.52 -0.42
N ALA A 3 -36.45 -6.35 -1.45
CA ALA A 3 -35.09 -6.72 -1.87
C ALA A 3 -34.23 -5.56 -2.44
N VAL A 4 -34.84 -4.59 -3.14
CA VAL A 4 -34.10 -3.44 -3.71
C VAL A 4 -33.72 -2.42 -2.63
N ALA A 5 -34.57 -2.25 -1.62
CA ALA A 5 -34.28 -1.35 -0.50
C ALA A 5 -33.12 -1.88 0.37
N ASP A 6 -33.04 -3.21 0.54
CA ASP A 6 -31.97 -3.84 1.30
C ASP A 6 -30.60 -3.69 0.60
N GLU A 7 -30.54 -3.76 -0.73
CA GLU A 7 -29.29 -3.50 -1.48
C GLU A 7 -28.84 -2.04 -1.39
N GLU A 8 -29.77 -1.07 -1.44
CA GLU A 8 -29.45 0.36 -1.30
C GLU A 8 -28.92 0.68 0.10
N VAL A 9 -29.49 0.07 1.14
CA VAL A 9 -29.04 0.21 2.54
C VAL A 9 -27.67 -0.44 2.74
N LEU A 10 -27.43 -1.62 2.15
CA LEU A 10 -26.12 -2.28 2.19
C LEU A 10 -25.05 -1.49 1.44
N ARG A 11 -25.38 -0.89 0.29
CA ARG A 11 -24.46 -0.03 -0.47
C ARG A 11 -24.13 1.27 0.25
N ALA A 12 -25.10 1.88 0.93
CA ALA A 12 -24.85 3.06 1.75
C ALA A 12 -23.91 2.73 2.93
N ALA A 13 -24.11 1.58 3.58
CA ALA A 13 -23.25 1.14 4.68
C ALA A 13 -21.82 0.78 4.23
N GLU A 14 -21.65 0.15 3.05
CA GLU A 14 -20.32 -0.09 2.47
C GLU A 14 -19.58 1.20 2.13
N LEU A 15 -20.31 2.21 1.63
CA LEU A 15 -19.73 3.51 1.27
C LEU A 15 -19.26 4.29 2.50
N ASP A 16 -20.08 4.37 3.57
CA ASP A 16 -19.71 5.04 4.82
C ASP A 16 -18.46 4.40 5.46
N LEU A 17 -18.36 3.06 5.44
CA LEU A 17 -17.21 2.32 5.97
C LEU A 17 -15.93 2.52 5.13
N SER A 18 -16.07 2.78 3.83
CA SER A 18 -14.94 3.02 2.92
C SER A 18 -14.42 4.46 2.94
N VAL A 19 -15.26 5.42 3.35
CA VAL A 19 -14.91 6.85 3.36
C VAL A 19 -14.04 7.20 4.57
N ASP A 20 -14.28 6.62 5.74
CA ASP A 20 -13.48 6.87 6.95
C ASP A 20 -12.01 6.40 6.81
N ASP A 21 -11.78 5.30 6.09
CA ASP A 21 -10.43 4.77 5.80
C ASP A 21 -9.62 5.67 4.84
N LEU A 22 -10.29 6.51 4.04
CA LEU A 22 -9.63 7.43 3.11
C LEU A 22 -9.35 8.81 3.72
N VAL A 23 -10.10 9.22 4.74
CA VAL A 23 -9.92 10.52 5.42
C VAL A 23 -8.70 10.50 6.36
N ALA A 24 -8.27 9.32 6.81
CA ALA A 24 -7.11 9.13 7.67
C ALA A 24 -5.76 8.96 6.93
N MET A 25 -5.71 9.20 5.60
CA MET A 25 -4.43 9.35 4.91
C MET A 25 -3.89 10.75 5.21
N GLU A 26 -3.42 10.96 6.44
CA GLU A 26 -2.57 12.10 6.72
C GLU A 26 -1.40 12.05 5.74
N PRO A 27 -1.10 13.16 5.02
CA PRO A 27 0.09 13.19 4.21
C PRO A 27 1.23 12.88 5.17
N LEU A 28 1.94 11.79 4.90
CA LEU A 28 3.25 11.53 5.48
C LEU A 28 4.12 12.71 5.03
N VAL A 29 4.07 13.80 5.80
CA VAL A 29 5.04 14.87 5.78
C VAL A 29 6.30 14.12 6.13
N ALA A 30 7.10 13.80 5.10
CA ALA A 30 8.38 13.17 5.29
C ALA A 30 9.10 14.06 6.29
N ASP A 31 9.24 13.58 7.53
CA ASP A 31 10.06 14.22 8.54
C ASP A 31 11.43 14.33 7.88
N THR A 32 11.71 15.53 7.40
CA THR A 32 13.01 15.86 6.87
C THR A 32 13.84 16.08 8.13
N GLU A 33 14.18 14.97 8.80
CA GLU A 33 15.15 14.97 9.87
C GLU A 33 16.36 15.69 9.30
N SER A 34 16.54 16.93 9.75
CA SER A 34 17.65 17.77 9.34
C SER A 34 18.88 17.12 9.93
N HIS A 35 19.52 16.26 9.13
CA HIS A 35 20.72 15.57 9.53
C HIS A 35 21.76 16.65 9.86
N ALA A 36 22.07 16.82 11.16
CA ALA A 36 22.98 17.86 11.64
C ALA A 36 24.46 17.60 11.29
N GLY A 37 24.72 16.71 10.33
CA GLY A 37 26.04 16.25 9.93
C GLY A 37 26.20 16.15 8.41
N PRO A 38 27.42 15.89 7.93
CA PRO A 38 27.69 15.80 6.50
C PRO A 38 26.94 14.63 5.87
N VAL A 39 26.27 14.90 4.74
CA VAL A 39 25.51 13.89 3.97
C VAL A 39 26.44 12.81 3.39
N ILE A 40 27.67 13.18 3.04
CA ILE A 40 28.68 12.28 2.48
C ILE A 40 30.00 12.51 3.22
N ARG A 41 30.71 11.44 3.59
CA ARG A 41 32.03 11.49 4.23
C ARG A 41 33.03 10.63 3.48
N ILE A 42 34.11 11.25 3.01
CA ILE A 42 35.22 10.58 2.33
C ILE A 42 36.17 10.02 3.41
N LEU A 43 36.30 8.70 3.49
CA LEU A 43 37.17 8.04 4.49
C LEU A 43 38.61 7.87 4.00
N LYS A 44 38.83 7.79 2.69
CA LYS A 44 40.13 7.53 2.09
C LYS A 44 40.22 8.15 0.69
N GLY A 45 41.41 8.64 0.35
CA GLY A 45 41.69 9.31 -0.93
C GLY A 45 41.52 10.83 -0.84
N ALA A 46 41.89 11.51 -1.91
CA ALA A 46 41.74 12.95 -2.08
C ALA A 46 41.08 13.18 -3.46
N PRO A 47 39.74 12.98 -3.57
CA PRO A 47 39.05 13.21 -4.83
C PRO A 47 39.13 14.67 -5.22
N THR A 48 39.09 14.94 -6.52
CA THR A 48 38.99 16.31 -7.03
C THR A 48 37.59 16.87 -6.86
N ASP A 49 37.44 18.20 -6.93
CA ASP A 49 36.12 18.85 -6.82
C ASP A 49 35.15 18.37 -7.92
N ASP A 50 35.66 18.08 -9.12
CA ASP A 50 34.88 17.54 -10.24
C ASP A 50 34.32 16.14 -9.92
N GLU A 51 35.12 15.29 -9.29
CA GLU A 51 34.69 13.94 -8.88
C GLU A 51 33.63 14.01 -7.78
N ILE A 52 33.78 14.95 -6.83
CA ILE A 52 32.78 15.18 -5.78
C ILE A 52 31.46 15.64 -6.40
N ALA A 53 31.51 16.58 -7.35
CA ALA A 53 30.32 17.07 -8.06
C ALA A 53 29.60 15.94 -8.82
N ALA A 54 30.35 15.07 -9.50
CA ALA A 54 29.79 13.91 -10.19
C ALA A 54 29.08 12.96 -9.22
N LEU A 55 29.69 12.65 -8.06
CA LEU A 55 29.07 11.80 -7.04
C LEU A 55 27.78 12.39 -6.49
N VAL A 56 27.78 13.67 -6.14
CA VAL A 56 26.59 14.36 -5.63
C VAL A 56 25.48 14.38 -6.68
N CYS A 57 25.82 14.62 -7.95
CA CYS A 57 24.85 14.62 -9.05
C CYS A 57 24.15 13.26 -9.19
N VAL A 58 24.92 12.16 -9.19
CA VAL A 58 24.36 10.80 -9.31
C VAL A 58 23.49 10.46 -8.11
N LEU A 59 23.94 10.77 -6.88
CA LEU A 59 23.17 10.49 -5.67
C LEU A 59 21.87 11.30 -5.60
N ALA A 60 21.91 12.57 -5.98
CA ALA A 60 20.72 13.41 -6.07
C ALA A 60 19.73 12.91 -7.14
N ALA A 61 20.23 12.50 -8.31
CA ALA A 61 19.41 11.92 -9.37
C ALA A 61 18.77 10.60 -8.95
N ALA A 62 19.52 9.73 -8.25
CA ALA A 62 19.00 8.49 -7.70
C ALA A 62 17.90 8.75 -6.66
N ALA A 63 18.12 9.68 -5.73
CA ALA A 63 17.12 10.09 -4.74
C ALA A 63 15.84 10.63 -5.41
N ALA A 64 15.98 11.47 -6.44
CA ALA A 64 14.86 11.99 -7.22
C ALA A 64 14.11 10.88 -7.98
N SER A 65 14.82 9.86 -8.47
CA SER A 65 14.19 8.71 -9.13
C SER A 65 13.39 7.83 -8.18
N THR A 66 13.74 7.80 -6.89
CA THR A 66 13.02 7.04 -5.85
C THR A 66 11.85 7.82 -5.23
N ALA A 67 11.81 9.14 -5.36
CA ALA A 67 10.77 10.00 -4.79
C ALA A 67 9.37 9.77 -5.41
N GLY A 68 9.29 8.96 -6.45
CA GLY A 68 8.03 8.43 -6.96
C GLY A 68 8.14 6.93 -7.14
N THR A 69 8.30 6.16 -6.04
CA THR A 69 8.06 4.71 -6.02
C THR A 69 6.71 4.47 -6.65
N SER A 70 6.75 4.29 -7.97
CA SER A 70 5.63 3.96 -8.79
C SER A 70 5.13 2.68 -8.18
N ALA A 71 3.88 2.68 -7.71
CA ALA A 71 3.12 1.45 -7.51
C ALA A 71 3.50 0.47 -8.63
N PRO A 72 3.75 -0.81 -8.31
CA PRO A 72 4.38 -1.76 -9.21
C PRO A 72 3.77 -1.62 -10.61
N LYS A 73 4.58 -1.12 -11.55
CA LYS A 73 4.17 -0.92 -12.96
C LYS A 73 4.17 -2.29 -13.63
N GLY A 74 3.10 -3.03 -13.41
CA GLY A 74 2.89 -4.34 -13.98
C GLY A 74 1.55 -4.91 -13.53
N PRO A 75 1.12 -6.03 -14.12
CA PRO A 75 0.03 -6.82 -13.57
C PRO A 75 0.28 -7.08 -12.09
N ALA A 76 -0.79 -7.07 -11.28
CA ALA A 76 -0.70 -7.35 -9.85
C ALA A 76 0.06 -8.67 -9.62
N ASP A 77 1.05 -8.66 -8.73
CA ASP A 77 1.71 -9.89 -8.34
C ASP A 77 0.71 -10.77 -7.59
N LEU A 78 0.37 -11.91 -8.20
CA LEU A 78 -0.55 -12.88 -7.62
C LEU A 78 0.20 -13.98 -6.86
N TRP A 79 1.54 -13.98 -6.88
CA TRP A 79 2.33 -14.92 -6.09
C TRP A 79 2.12 -14.67 -4.61
N GLY A 80 1.80 -15.74 -3.91
CA GLY A 80 1.63 -15.74 -2.47
C GLY A 80 0.29 -15.23 -1.92
N ARG A 81 -0.72 -14.98 -2.78
CA ARG A 81 -2.08 -14.80 -2.26
C ARG A 81 -2.53 -16.04 -1.47
N PRO A 82 -3.05 -15.89 -0.24
CA PRO A 82 -3.47 -17.02 0.59
C PRO A 82 -4.44 -17.98 -0.11
N THR A 83 -5.31 -17.44 -0.98
CA THR A 83 -6.25 -18.21 -1.81
C THR A 83 -5.58 -19.18 -2.78
N PHE A 84 -4.37 -18.88 -3.25
CA PHE A 84 -3.59 -19.75 -4.15
C PHE A 84 -2.63 -20.70 -3.40
N MET A 85 -2.42 -20.51 -2.10
CA MET A 85 -1.52 -21.36 -1.30
C MET A 85 -2.19 -22.64 -0.76
N HIS A 86 -3.41 -22.97 -1.19
CA HIS A 86 -4.28 -23.96 -0.54
C HIS A 86 -4.49 -23.72 0.98
N ARG A 87 -4.09 -22.54 1.47
CA ARG A 87 -4.35 -22.04 2.82
C ARG A 87 -5.66 -21.28 2.75
N GLY A 88 -6.73 -22.04 2.55
CA GLY A 88 -8.05 -21.47 2.30
C GLY A 88 -8.51 -20.58 3.46
N THR A 89 -8.88 -19.34 3.15
CA THR A 89 -10.05 -18.76 3.81
C THR A 89 -11.25 -19.56 3.30
N THR A 90 -11.88 -20.33 4.17
CA THR A 90 -13.08 -21.07 3.79
C THR A 90 -14.15 -20.04 3.44
N PRO A 91 -14.64 -19.97 2.19
CA PRO A 91 -15.74 -19.07 1.87
C PRO A 91 -16.91 -19.45 2.77
N PHE A 92 -17.34 -18.51 3.61
CA PHE A 92 -18.56 -18.67 4.40
C PHE A 92 -19.73 -18.68 3.42
N SER A 93 -20.10 -19.87 2.95
CA SER A 93 -21.33 -20.06 2.19
C SER A 93 -22.47 -20.26 3.20
N PRO A 94 -23.52 -19.41 3.18
CA PRO A 94 -24.69 -19.59 4.05
C PRO A 94 -25.38 -20.96 3.90
N TYR A 95 -25.12 -21.65 2.78
CA TYR A 95 -25.64 -22.98 2.45
C TYR A 95 -24.62 -24.10 2.59
N ALA A 96 -23.42 -23.84 3.13
CA ALA A 96 -22.41 -24.88 3.36
C ALA A 96 -22.95 -26.04 4.24
N PHE A 97 -23.98 -25.75 5.05
CA PHE A 97 -24.68 -26.72 5.88
C PHE A 97 -26.18 -26.71 5.56
N PRO A 98 -26.64 -27.55 4.63
CA PRO A 98 -28.05 -27.57 4.20
C PRO A 98 -29.03 -27.90 5.33
N TYR A 99 -28.56 -28.56 6.40
CA TYR A 99 -29.36 -28.86 7.59
C TYR A 99 -29.49 -27.69 8.58
N LEU A 100 -28.70 -26.63 8.42
CA LEU A 100 -28.73 -25.45 9.30
C LEU A 100 -29.27 -24.21 8.59
N SER A 101 -29.39 -24.22 7.26
CA SER A 101 -29.82 -23.07 6.46
C SER A 101 -31.29 -22.70 6.62
N HIS A 102 -32.13 -23.64 7.08
CA HIS A 102 -33.57 -23.42 7.26
C HIS A 102 -33.95 -22.93 8.68
N LEU A 103 -32.98 -22.65 9.56
CA LEU A 103 -33.18 -22.23 10.95
C LEU A 103 -32.98 -20.72 11.18
N ARG A 104 -32.93 -19.91 10.11
CA ARG A 104 -32.87 -18.44 10.21
C ARG A 104 -34.27 -17.86 10.09
N ASP A 105 -34.78 -17.32 11.20
CA ASP A 105 -35.87 -16.33 11.27
C ASP A 105 -35.28 -14.91 11.29
#